data_AF-A0A1C3RAX0-F1
#
_entry.id   AF-A0A1C3RAX0-F1
#
_cell.length_a   1.000
_cell.length_b   1.000
_cell.length_c   1.000
_cell.angle_alpha   90.00
_cell.angle_beta   90.00
_cell.angle_gamma   90.00
#
_symmetry.space_group_name_H-M   'P 1'
#
loop_
_entity.id
_entity.type
_entity.pdbx_description
1 polymer ?
#
loop_
_entity_poly.entity_id
_entity_poly.type
_entity_poly.pdbx_seq_one_letter_code
_entity_poly.pdbx_strand_id
1 'polypeptide(L)'
;IVTSHLGRPKGEPDAKYSLEPVAARLAELLGRPVTFAGDGSGDIAGAHARKVVAALGDGEVALLENLRFHPGETSKDAAVRAAFADELAALAEFYVGDAFGAVHRAHASVVDVPKHLPHAAGSLVLAELDVLRRLSSDPARPYAVVLGGSKVSDK
;
A
#
# COMPACT_ATOMS: atom_id res chain seq x y z
N ILE A 1 7.56 8.81 0.08
CA ILE A 1 6.11 8.84 0.39
C ILE A 1 5.67 7.41 0.68
N VAL A 2 4.88 7.19 1.73
CA VAL A 2 4.34 5.88 2.09
C VAL A 2 2.84 5.89 1.86
N THR A 3 2.31 4.81 1.31
CA THR A 3 0.87 4.59 1.12
C THR A 3 0.49 3.23 1.68
N SER A 4 -0.73 3.11 2.19
CA SER A 4 -1.24 1.86 2.74
C SER A 4 -2.76 1.87 2.77
N HIS A 5 -3.34 0.74 3.15
CA HIS A 5 -4.75 0.65 3.48
C HIS A 5 -4.93 0.12 4.90
N LEU A 6 -6.03 0.51 5.55
CA LEU A 6 -6.43 -0.04 6.84
C LEU A 6 -7.88 -0.51 6.79
N GLY A 7 -8.12 -1.74 7.22
CA GLY A 7 -9.46 -2.31 7.26
C GLY A 7 -10.16 -2.36 5.90
N ARG A 8 -11.49 -2.23 5.91
CA ARG A 8 -12.33 -2.28 4.70
C ARG A 8 -13.37 -1.15 4.72
N PRO A 9 -12.95 0.13 4.71
CA PRO A 9 -13.86 1.23 4.49
C PRO A 9 -14.47 1.08 3.09
N LYS A 10 -15.74 1.44 2.93
CA LYS A 10 -16.49 1.23 1.68
C LYS A 10 -16.33 2.43 0.72
N GLY A 11 -15.11 2.96 0.61
CA GLY A 11 -14.83 4.14 -0.23
C GLY A 11 -15.27 5.47 0.38
N GLU A 12 -15.37 5.54 1.71
CA GLU A 12 -15.76 6.75 2.44
C GLU A 12 -14.84 6.93 3.66
N PRO A 13 -14.49 8.18 4.05
CA PRO A 13 -13.70 8.45 5.24
C PRO A 13 -14.38 7.97 6.52
N ASP A 14 -13.61 7.27 7.35
CA ASP A 14 -14.03 6.84 8.69
C ASP A 14 -12.82 6.94 9.61
N ALA A 15 -12.93 7.76 10.66
CA ALA A 15 -11.85 8.00 11.62
C ALA A 15 -11.27 6.70 12.20
N LYS A 16 -12.07 5.63 12.33
CA LYS A 16 -11.61 4.31 12.79
C LYS A 16 -10.55 3.68 11.87
N TYR A 17 -10.61 3.99 10.58
CA TYR A 17 -9.72 3.45 9.56
C TYR A 17 -8.69 4.48 9.07
N SER A 18 -8.58 5.64 9.73
CA SER A 18 -7.53 6.61 9.40
C SER A 18 -6.14 6.03 9.69
N LEU A 19 -5.16 6.43 8.88
CA LEU A 19 -3.75 6.09 9.07
C LEU A 19 -3.00 7.09 9.97
N GLU A 20 -3.66 8.11 10.52
CA GLU A 20 -3.03 9.08 11.43
C GLU A 20 -2.32 8.39 12.63
N PRO A 21 -2.92 7.41 13.34
CA PRO A 21 -2.22 6.70 14.41
C PRO A 21 -1.03 5.86 13.91
N VAL A 22 -1.09 5.40 12.65
CA VAL A 22 0.01 4.67 12.01
C VAL A 22 1.17 5.60 11.68
N ALA A 23 0.89 6.84 11.24
CA ALA A 23 1.92 7.85 11.02
C ALA A 23 2.69 8.15 12.32
N ALA A 24 1.97 8.34 13.43
CA ALA A 24 2.56 8.55 14.74
C ALA A 24 3.47 7.38 15.15
N ARG A 25 2.98 6.14 15.03
CA ARG A 25 3.79 4.96 15.38
C ARG A 25 4.98 4.77 14.45
N LEU A 26 4.84 5.08 13.16
CA LEU A 26 5.95 5.01 12.20
C LEU A 26 7.04 6.02 12.54
N ALA A 27 6.67 7.24 12.96
CA ALA A 27 7.62 8.25 13.39
C ALA A 27 8.45 7.79 14.60
N GLU A 28 7.79 7.17 15.61
CA GLU A 28 8.46 6.60 16.77
C GLU A 28 9.48 5.51 16.37
N LEU A 29 9.07 4.59 15.48
CA LEU A 29 9.92 3.47 15.05
C LEU A 29 11.10 3.91 14.18
N LEU A 30 10.93 4.96 13.36
CA LEU A 30 11.99 5.51 12.53
C LEU A 30 12.92 6.47 13.29
N GLY A 31 12.54 6.90 14.50
CA GLY A 31 13.25 7.93 15.26
C GLY A 31 13.32 9.27 14.54
N ARG A 32 12.35 9.57 13.66
CA ARG A 32 12.28 10.81 12.88
C ARG A 32 10.81 11.20 12.60
N PRO A 33 10.53 12.48 12.30
CA PRO A 33 9.18 12.92 11.96
C PRO A 33 8.63 12.19 10.73
N VAL A 34 7.34 11.87 10.78
CA VAL A 34 6.54 11.42 9.64
C VAL A 34 5.36 12.37 9.51
N THR A 35 5.27 13.08 8.40
CA THR A 35 4.15 13.99 8.15
C THR A 35 2.95 13.20 7.65
N PHE A 36 1.85 13.26 8.38
CA PHE A 36 0.59 12.71 7.89
C PHE A 36 -0.05 13.65 6.87
N ALA A 37 -0.48 13.11 5.72
CA ALA A 37 -1.01 13.88 4.60
C ALA A 37 -2.52 13.71 4.41
N GLY A 38 -3.24 13.29 5.45
CA GLY A 38 -4.70 13.28 5.47
C GLY A 38 -5.26 14.57 6.07
N ASP A 39 -6.37 15.07 5.51
CA ASP A 39 -7.08 16.27 5.98
C ASP A 39 -8.55 16.00 6.36
N GLY A 40 -8.93 14.72 6.43
CA GLY A 40 -10.29 14.28 6.74
C GLY A 40 -11.30 14.41 5.59
N SER A 41 -10.91 14.94 4.42
CA SER A 41 -11.80 15.08 3.26
C SER A 41 -12.04 13.77 2.51
N GLY A 42 -11.15 12.79 2.67
CA GLY A 42 -11.13 11.57 1.85
C GLY A 42 -10.40 11.71 0.52
N ASP A 43 -9.94 12.92 0.17
CA ASP A 43 -9.14 13.16 -1.02
C ASP A 43 -7.67 12.80 -0.76
N ILE A 44 -7.29 11.58 -1.14
CA ILE A 44 -5.99 10.98 -0.83
C ILE A 44 -4.84 11.57 -1.65
N ALA A 45 -5.12 12.08 -2.85
CA ALA A 45 -4.14 12.65 -3.78
C ALA A 45 -4.45 14.12 -4.14
N GLY A 46 -5.24 14.77 -3.28
CA GLY A 46 -5.75 16.12 -3.44
C GLY A 46 -4.73 17.23 -3.20
N ALA A 47 -5.25 18.46 -3.14
CA ALA A 47 -4.43 19.65 -2.94
C ALA A 47 -3.60 19.60 -1.64
N HIS A 48 -4.15 19.06 -0.56
CA HIS A 48 -3.43 18.92 0.70
C HIS A 48 -2.26 17.92 0.58
N ALA A 49 -2.53 16.71 0.08
CA ALA A 49 -1.50 15.69 -0.12
C ALA A 49 -0.37 16.19 -1.05
N ARG A 50 -0.72 16.84 -2.16
CA ARG A 50 0.25 17.46 -3.08
C ARG A 50 1.11 18.51 -2.39
N LYS A 51 0.51 19.36 -1.56
CA LYS A 51 1.24 20.37 -0.78
C LYS A 51 2.21 19.74 0.20
N VAL A 52 1.79 18.70 0.93
CA VAL A 52 2.66 17.97 1.88
C VAL A 52 3.82 17.32 1.13
N VAL A 53 3.54 16.61 0.04
CA VAL A 53 4.55 15.93 -0.77
C VAL A 53 5.55 16.92 -1.38
N ALA A 54 5.08 18.04 -1.93
CA ALA A 54 5.94 19.07 -2.52
C ALA A 54 6.85 19.78 -1.50
N ALA A 55 6.51 19.71 -0.21
CA ALA A 55 7.30 20.30 0.86
C ALA A 55 8.35 19.34 1.45
N LEU A 56 8.38 18.07 1.03
CA LEU A 56 9.33 17.09 1.55
C LEU A 56 10.76 17.39 1.08
N GLY A 57 11.69 17.41 2.02
CA GLY A 57 13.12 17.35 1.76
C GLY A 57 13.66 15.91 1.69
N ASP A 58 14.94 15.79 1.35
CA ASP A 58 15.63 14.51 1.29
C ASP A 58 15.62 13.79 2.66
N GLY A 59 15.16 12.54 2.64
CA GLY A 59 15.09 11.69 3.84
C GLY A 59 13.88 11.95 4.74
N GLU A 60 13.02 12.90 4.39
CA GLU A 60 11.72 13.13 5.04
C GLU A 60 10.66 12.16 4.55
N VAL A 61 9.68 11.87 5.41
CA VAL A 61 8.68 10.85 5.17
C VAL A 61 7.30 11.47 5.33
N ALA A 62 6.44 11.28 4.33
CA ALA A 62 5.01 11.49 4.46
C ALA A 62 4.26 10.16 4.35
N LEU A 63 3.20 10.01 5.15
CA LEU A 63 2.21 8.94 5.04
C LEU A 63 0.90 9.53 4.50
N LEU A 64 0.44 9.03 3.35
CA LEU A 64 -0.88 9.40 2.83
C LEU A 64 -1.99 8.77 3.68
N GLU A 65 -3.19 9.34 3.60
CA GLU A 65 -4.37 8.74 4.20
C GLU A 65 -4.73 7.40 3.52
N ASN A 66 -5.56 6.61 4.19
CA ASN A 66 -5.98 5.28 3.78
C ASN A 66 -6.47 5.24 2.33
N LEU A 67 -5.75 4.52 1.47
CA LEU A 67 -6.05 4.39 0.04
C LEU A 67 -7.49 3.90 -0.21
N ARG A 68 -8.06 3.08 0.70
CA ARG A 68 -9.42 2.55 0.56
C ARG A 68 -10.54 3.55 0.90
N PHE A 69 -10.20 4.77 1.31
CA PHE A 69 -11.18 5.86 1.31
C PHE A 69 -11.48 6.35 -0.10
N HIS A 70 -10.57 6.18 -1.06
CA HIS A 70 -10.88 6.46 -2.46
C HIS A 70 -11.51 5.22 -3.12
N PRO A 71 -12.72 5.32 -3.73
CA PRO A 71 -13.38 4.16 -4.36
C PRO A 71 -12.58 3.57 -5.53
N GLY A 72 -11.72 4.38 -6.14
CA GLY A 72 -10.81 3.94 -7.21
C GLY A 72 -9.76 2.93 -6.76
N GLU A 73 -9.44 2.81 -5.48
CA GLU A 73 -8.44 1.83 -5.01
C GLU A 73 -8.89 0.38 -5.30
N THR A 74 -10.15 0.06 -5.01
CA THR A 74 -10.69 -1.31 -5.14
C THR A 74 -11.72 -1.47 -6.26
N SER A 75 -11.87 -0.46 -7.13
CA SER A 75 -12.89 -0.48 -8.18
C SER A 75 -12.71 -1.68 -9.11
N LYS A 76 -13.82 -2.29 -9.56
CA LYS A 76 -13.77 -3.31 -10.61
C LYS A 76 -13.58 -2.70 -12.00
N ASP A 77 -13.95 -1.43 -12.16
CA ASP A 77 -13.78 -0.67 -13.39
C ASP A 77 -12.31 -0.23 -13.54
N ALA A 78 -11.68 -0.68 -14.61
CA ALA A 78 -10.28 -0.38 -14.91
C ALA A 78 -10.05 1.11 -15.17
N ALA A 79 -11.00 1.83 -15.76
CA ALA A 79 -10.87 3.26 -16.02
C ALA A 79 -10.89 4.06 -14.70
N VAL A 80 -11.76 3.69 -13.76
CA VAL A 80 -11.83 4.31 -12.43
C VAL A 80 -10.55 4.04 -11.62
N ARG A 81 -10.01 2.82 -11.69
CA ARG A 81 -8.73 2.51 -11.04
C ARG A 81 -7.57 3.28 -11.68
N ALA A 82 -7.53 3.36 -13.01
CA ALA A 82 -6.48 4.08 -13.74
C ALA A 82 -6.47 5.57 -13.41
N ALA A 83 -7.64 6.22 -13.35
CA ALA A 83 -7.73 7.63 -12.97
C ALA A 83 -7.13 7.89 -11.57
N PHE A 84 -7.46 7.05 -10.58
CA PHE A 84 -6.87 7.17 -9.25
C PHE A 84 -5.37 6.85 -9.24
N ALA A 85 -4.92 5.90 -10.07
CA ALA A 85 -3.51 5.60 -10.23
C ALA A 85 -2.73 6.77 -10.83
N ASP A 86 -3.29 7.50 -11.80
CA ASP A 86 -2.70 8.71 -12.37
C ASP A 86 -2.53 9.80 -11.30
N GLU A 87 -3.55 9.97 -10.44
CA GLU A 87 -3.48 10.94 -9.34
C GLU A 87 -2.37 10.61 -8.34
N LEU A 88 -2.22 9.33 -7.96
CA LEU A 88 -1.15 8.85 -7.08
C LEU A 88 0.22 8.93 -7.74
N ALA A 89 0.32 8.54 -9.01
CA ALA A 89 1.57 8.58 -9.77
C ALA A 89 2.08 10.02 -9.91
N ALA A 90 1.20 11.00 -9.99
CA ALA A 90 1.58 12.42 -10.02
C ALA A 90 2.23 12.93 -8.72
N LEU A 91 2.25 12.13 -7.64
CA LEU A 91 2.92 12.47 -6.38
C LEU A 91 4.37 11.95 -6.31
N ALA A 92 4.81 11.10 -7.24
CA ALA A 92 6.10 10.42 -7.14
C ALA A 92 6.78 10.21 -8.48
N GLU A 93 8.10 10.00 -8.45
CA GLU A 93 8.90 9.72 -9.66
C GLU A 93 9.17 8.21 -9.83
N PHE A 94 9.11 7.45 -8.72
CA PHE A 94 9.40 6.02 -8.68
C PHE A 94 8.37 5.30 -7.80
N TYR A 95 8.11 4.04 -8.13
CA TYR A 95 7.26 3.15 -7.35
C TYR A 95 8.07 2.03 -6.71
N VAL A 96 7.86 1.78 -5.42
CA VAL A 96 8.40 0.60 -4.72
C VAL A 96 7.24 -0.20 -4.13
N GLY A 97 7.01 -1.39 -4.67
CA GLY A 97 6.01 -2.32 -4.17
C GLY A 97 6.58 -3.19 -3.07
N ASP A 98 6.29 -2.87 -1.81
CA ASP A 98 6.79 -3.62 -0.64
C ASP A 98 5.67 -4.28 0.20
N ALA A 99 4.45 -4.36 -0.34
CA ALA A 99 3.28 -4.88 0.36
C ALA A 99 2.88 -6.30 -0.12
N PHE A 100 3.66 -7.33 0.22
CA PHE A 100 3.40 -8.72 -0.22
C PHE A 100 1.96 -9.19 0.05
N GLY A 101 1.41 -8.85 1.23
CA GLY A 101 0.03 -9.18 1.57
C GLY A 101 -1.03 -8.60 0.63
N ALA A 102 -0.71 -7.59 -0.18
CA ALA A 102 -1.63 -6.94 -1.12
C ALA A 102 -1.40 -7.34 -2.59
N VAL A 103 -0.25 -7.92 -2.96
CA VAL A 103 0.12 -8.17 -4.38
C VAL A 103 -0.83 -9.13 -5.11
N HIS A 104 -1.61 -9.92 -4.37
CA HIS A 104 -2.63 -10.82 -4.92
C HIS A 104 -3.91 -10.10 -5.37
N ARG A 105 -4.01 -8.77 -5.22
CA ARG A 105 -5.19 -7.97 -5.58
C ARG A 105 -4.87 -6.99 -6.70
N ALA A 106 -5.77 -6.92 -7.67
CA ALA A 106 -5.74 -5.92 -8.75
C ALA A 106 -6.31 -4.58 -8.27
N HIS A 107 -5.57 -3.88 -7.41
CA HIS A 107 -5.90 -2.55 -6.91
C HIS A 107 -5.11 -1.47 -7.64
N ALA A 108 -5.60 -0.22 -7.57
CA ALA A 108 -4.94 0.91 -8.21
C ALA A 108 -3.49 1.08 -7.74
N SER A 109 -3.27 1.11 -6.41
CA SER A 109 -1.94 1.26 -5.80
C SER A 109 -0.97 0.08 -6.01
N VAL A 110 -1.49 -1.09 -6.41
CA VAL A 110 -0.70 -2.33 -6.51
C VAL A 110 -0.36 -2.64 -7.97
N VAL A 111 -1.32 -2.50 -8.87
CA VAL A 111 -1.19 -2.95 -10.27
C VAL A 111 -1.18 -1.78 -11.24
N ASP A 112 -1.96 -0.73 -10.98
CA ASP A 112 -2.12 0.35 -11.96
C ASP A 112 -1.01 1.40 -11.81
N VAL A 113 -0.72 1.93 -10.61
CA VAL A 113 0.40 2.89 -10.37
C VAL A 113 1.75 2.45 -10.98
N PRO A 114 2.26 1.21 -10.78
CA PRO A 114 3.54 0.80 -11.37
C PRO A 114 3.55 0.73 -12.90
N LYS A 115 2.41 0.83 -13.59
CA LYS A 115 2.37 0.97 -15.05
C LYS A 115 2.75 2.38 -15.51
N HIS A 116 2.61 3.38 -14.64
CA HIS A 116 2.87 4.79 -14.95
C HIS A 116 4.28 5.23 -14.51
N LEU A 117 4.88 4.52 -13.55
CA LEU A 117 6.18 4.88 -12.97
C LEU A 117 7.22 3.77 -13.17
N PRO A 118 8.51 4.11 -13.30
CA PRO A 118 9.58 3.15 -13.07
C PRO A 118 9.40 2.48 -11.71
N HIS A 119 9.39 1.15 -11.68
CA HIS A 119 9.01 0.39 -10.50
C HIS A 119 10.05 -0.65 -10.08
N ALA A 120 10.10 -0.90 -8.77
CA ALA A 120 10.89 -1.95 -8.17
C ALA A 120 10.09 -2.70 -7.09
N ALA A 121 10.52 -3.93 -6.77
CA ALA A 121 10.05 -4.63 -5.59
C ALA A 121 10.86 -4.19 -4.36
N GLY A 122 10.20 -3.95 -3.24
CA GLY A 122 10.87 -3.72 -1.97
C GLY A 122 11.43 -5.00 -1.36
N SER A 123 12.23 -4.86 -0.31
CA SER A 123 12.94 -5.98 0.32
C SER A 123 12.02 -7.02 0.96
N LEU A 124 10.87 -6.61 1.50
CA LEU A 124 9.91 -7.55 2.10
C LEU A 124 9.32 -8.45 1.01
N VAL A 125 8.89 -7.86 -0.10
CA VAL A 125 8.35 -8.63 -1.24
C VAL A 125 9.40 -9.56 -1.83
N LEU A 126 10.65 -9.10 -1.98
CA LEU A 126 11.75 -9.95 -2.47
C LEU A 126 12.00 -11.15 -1.55
N ALA A 127 12.03 -10.92 -0.23
CA ALA A 127 12.22 -11.99 0.74
C ALA A 127 11.09 -13.04 0.70
N GLU A 128 9.83 -12.59 0.59
CA GLU A 128 8.66 -13.47 0.48
C GLU A 128 8.71 -14.31 -0.81
N LEU A 129 9.08 -13.69 -1.94
CA LEU A 129 9.25 -14.40 -3.21
C LEU A 129 10.35 -15.45 -3.14
N ASP A 130 11.46 -15.16 -2.46
CA ASP A 130 12.55 -16.12 -2.30
C ASP A 130 12.15 -17.33 -1.46
N VAL A 131 11.41 -17.11 -0.38
CA VAL A 131 10.83 -18.22 0.42
C VAL A 131 9.89 -19.05 -0.44
N LEU A 132 8.95 -18.40 -1.15
CA LEU A 132 7.99 -19.11 -1.99
C LEU A 132 8.63 -19.88 -3.14
N ARG A 133 9.68 -19.33 -3.78
CA ARG A 133 10.45 -20.04 -4.81
C ARG A 133 11.06 -21.31 -4.24
N ARG A 134 11.74 -21.24 -3.09
CA ARG A 134 12.33 -22.43 -2.44
C ARG A 134 11.28 -23.49 -2.12
N LEU A 135 10.10 -23.09 -1.67
CA LEU A 135 9.02 -24.01 -1.32
C LEU A 135 8.30 -24.61 -2.54
N SER A 136 8.31 -23.92 -3.68
CA SER A 136 7.57 -24.32 -4.90
C SER A 136 8.41 -25.07 -5.93
N SER A 137 9.73 -24.88 -5.98
CA SER A 137 10.60 -25.52 -6.97
C SER A 137 11.25 -26.81 -6.46
N ASP A 138 12.03 -26.74 -5.37
CA ASP A 138 12.76 -27.89 -4.80
C ASP A 138 12.86 -27.77 -3.27
N PRO A 139 11.75 -28.05 -2.54
CA PRO A 139 11.75 -27.96 -1.09
C PRO A 139 12.59 -29.09 -0.48
N ALA A 140 13.37 -28.76 0.55
CA ALA A 140 14.10 -29.75 1.34
C ALA A 140 13.13 -30.80 1.91
N ARG A 141 13.51 -32.08 1.82
CA ARG A 141 12.66 -33.22 2.21
C ARG A 141 13.11 -33.83 3.54
N PRO A 142 12.17 -34.31 4.39
CA PRO A 142 10.72 -34.38 4.16
C PRO A 142 10.03 -33.00 4.22
N TYR A 143 9.16 -32.72 3.24
CA TYR A 143 8.37 -31.49 3.18
C TYR A 143 6.95 -31.77 3.67
N ALA A 144 6.52 -31.05 4.71
CA ALA A 144 5.20 -31.17 5.30
C ALA A 144 4.51 -29.80 5.35
N VAL A 145 3.21 -29.79 5.08
CA VAL A 145 2.36 -28.59 5.16
C VAL A 145 1.39 -28.78 6.32
N VAL A 146 1.37 -27.83 7.26
CA VAL A 146 0.45 -27.83 8.41
C VAL A 146 -0.66 -26.84 8.13
N LEU A 147 -1.88 -27.34 7.93
CA LEU A 147 -3.08 -26.53 7.71
C LEU A 147 -3.98 -26.58 8.94
N GLY A 148 -4.30 -25.43 9.52
CA GLY A 148 -5.24 -25.30 10.64
C GLY A 148 -6.07 -24.03 10.54
N GLY A 149 -7.27 -24.00 11.12
CA GLY A 149 -8.22 -22.89 11.01
C GLY A 149 -9.65 -23.38 11.14
N SER A 150 -10.61 -22.49 11.41
CA SER A 150 -11.99 -22.88 11.72
C SER A 150 -12.87 -23.18 10.50
N LYS A 151 -12.44 -22.83 9.29
CA LYS A 151 -13.16 -23.08 8.04
C LYS A 151 -12.28 -23.82 7.05
N VAL A 152 -12.77 -25.00 6.62
CA VAL A 152 -12.10 -25.84 5.61
C VAL A 152 -12.13 -25.18 4.23
N SER A 153 -13.17 -24.39 3.91
CA SER A 153 -13.32 -23.69 2.63
C SER A 153 -12.27 -22.62 2.35
N ASP A 154 -11.56 -22.18 3.38
CA ASP A 154 -10.59 -21.08 3.32
C ASP A 154 -9.13 -21.61 3.21
N LYS A 155 -8.99 -22.94 3.11
CA LYS A 155 -7.74 -23.69 2.95
C LYS A 155 -7.61 -24.21 1.53
#